data_AF-A0A3B8XWT4-F1
#
_entry.id   AF-A0A3B8XWT4-F1
#
_cell.length_a   1.000
_cell.length_b   1.000
_cell.length_c   1.000
_cell.angle_alpha   90.00
_cell.angle_beta   90.00
_cell.angle_gamma   90.00
#
_symmetry.space_group_name_H-M   'P 1'
#
loop_
_entity.id
_entity.type
_entity.pdbx_description
1 polymer ?
#
loop_
_entity_poly.entity_id
_entity_poly.type
_entity_poly.pdbx_seq_one_letter_code
_entity_poly.pdbx_strand_id
1 'polypeptide(L)'
;MTDTVSSQVTNAEEQANQVKKSSPQSGDRRFFKVLEYLALDGFLASLVLTFFFLDNKILITLDAAFLASFVFLALFNGQYFSYGDRIRKDEKNAILLEQTPGTKQRIKLERDNALNYCQQLIDDYSKTRKNARNFYYILQLATIIFSGVTPVLVLVDKLDIGAEWINWLPVIFPAVASILASVGTSFPLENQWKTANNIVENLEAEQQKFILGITQDNVLDLPDKTSETRQKRAIVNFVNKVNEIHLQQVQAQAQIEEAKEEELEEEES
;
A
#
# COMPACT_ATOMS: atom_id res chain seq x y z
N MET A 1 0.07 19.25 50.77
CA MET A 1 0.79 18.89 49.53
C MET A 1 0.38 17.48 49.10
N THR A 2 -0.91 17.24 48.90
CA THR A 2 -1.47 15.91 48.56
C THR A 2 -2.48 15.96 47.42
N ASP A 3 -2.86 17.15 46.94
CA ASP A 3 -3.97 17.31 45.99
C ASP A 3 -3.53 17.32 44.52
N THR A 4 -2.23 17.41 44.24
CA THR A 4 -1.68 17.48 42.88
C THR A 4 -1.49 16.10 42.23
N VAL A 5 -1.44 15.02 43.02
CA VAL A 5 -1.26 13.65 42.50
C VAL A 5 -2.60 13.03 42.11
N SER A 6 -3.68 13.36 42.82
CA SER A 6 -5.01 12.81 42.54
C SER A 6 -5.61 13.33 41.23
N SER A 7 -5.22 14.52 40.78
CA SER A 7 -5.73 15.16 39.57
C SER A 7 -5.04 14.68 38.28
N GLN A 8 -3.85 14.06 38.35
CA GLN A 8 -3.21 13.45 37.18
C GLN A 8 -3.72 12.03 36.89
N VAL A 9 -4.12 11.27 37.92
CA VAL A 9 -4.66 9.92 37.75
C VAL A 9 -6.05 9.95 37.11
N THR A 10 -6.91 10.90 37.51
CA THR A 10 -8.27 11.04 36.94
C THR A 10 -8.25 11.50 35.48
N ASN A 11 -7.30 12.37 35.10
CA ASN A 11 -7.12 12.81 33.70
C ASN A 11 -6.58 11.69 32.80
N ALA A 12 -5.72 10.80 33.33
CA ALA A 12 -5.20 9.66 32.58
C ALA A 12 -6.30 8.61 32.30
N GLU A 13 -7.24 8.40 33.24
CA GLU A 13 -8.38 7.51 33.05
C GLU A 13 -9.42 8.08 32.06
N GLU A 14 -9.65 9.39 32.07
CA GLU A 14 -10.53 10.07 31.10
C GLU A 14 -9.95 10.05 29.68
N GLN A 15 -8.63 10.25 29.52
CA GLN A 15 -7.98 10.17 28.21
C GLN A 15 -7.97 8.72 27.66
N ALA A 16 -7.76 7.71 28.52
CA ALA A 16 -7.88 6.31 28.12
C ALA A 16 -9.30 5.91 27.70
N ASN A 17 -10.34 6.54 28.29
CA ASN A 17 -11.73 6.33 27.91
C ASN A 17 -12.15 7.08 26.64
N GLN A 18 -11.55 8.24 26.33
CA GLN A 18 -11.80 8.93 25.06
C GLN A 18 -11.19 8.19 23.86
N VAL A 19 -10.02 7.56 24.01
CA VAL A 19 -9.39 6.74 22.96
C VAL A 19 -10.20 5.46 22.64
N LYS A 20 -11.00 4.95 23.60
CA LYS A 20 -11.94 3.86 23.32
C LYS A 20 -13.13 4.28 22.44
N LYS A 21 -13.45 5.57 22.39
CA LYS A 21 -14.72 6.06 21.81
C LYS A 21 -14.60 6.51 20.34
N SER A 22 -13.39 6.65 19.82
CA SER A 22 -13.11 7.00 18.41
C SER A 22 -12.68 5.82 17.53
N SER A 23 -12.79 4.58 18.03
CA SER A 23 -12.40 3.40 17.23
C SER A 23 -13.41 3.16 16.10
N PRO A 24 -12.97 2.96 14.85
CA PRO A 24 -13.73 2.12 13.92
C PRO A 24 -13.81 0.76 14.57
N GLN A 25 -15.03 0.38 14.93
CA GLN A 25 -15.30 -0.78 15.76
C GLN A 25 -14.78 -2.00 14.99
N SER A 26 -14.17 -2.98 15.68
CA SER A 26 -13.77 -4.25 15.05
C SER A 26 -14.89 -4.96 14.27
N GLY A 27 -16.14 -4.53 14.47
CA GLY A 27 -17.31 -4.86 13.64
C GLY A 27 -17.18 -4.37 12.20
N ASP A 28 -16.83 -3.12 11.95
CA ASP A 28 -16.84 -2.51 10.60
C ASP A 28 -15.89 -3.26 9.65
N ARG A 29 -14.69 -3.63 10.13
CA ARG A 29 -13.74 -4.47 9.37
C ARG A 29 -14.28 -5.84 9.02
N ARG A 30 -15.09 -6.43 9.91
CA ARG A 30 -15.73 -7.73 9.67
C ARG A 30 -16.88 -7.57 8.70
N PHE A 31 -17.67 -6.49 8.80
CA PHE A 31 -18.76 -6.20 7.87
C PHE A 31 -18.26 -6.01 6.44
N PHE A 32 -17.22 -5.20 6.21
CA PHE A 32 -16.65 -5.01 4.88
C PHE A 32 -16.04 -6.28 4.31
N LYS A 33 -15.37 -7.10 5.13
CA LYS A 33 -14.88 -8.42 4.67
C LYS A 33 -16.02 -9.37 4.32
N VAL A 34 -17.08 -9.43 5.12
CA VAL A 34 -18.25 -10.26 4.83
C VAL A 34 -18.92 -9.79 3.55
N LEU A 35 -19.03 -8.47 3.33
CA LEU A 35 -19.58 -7.89 2.10
C LEU A 35 -18.73 -8.20 0.87
N GLU A 36 -17.40 -8.15 0.99
CA GLU A 36 -16.45 -8.56 -0.05
C GLU A 36 -16.63 -10.04 -0.42
N TYR A 37 -16.71 -10.94 0.57
CA TYR A 37 -16.96 -12.36 0.33
C TYR A 37 -18.35 -12.62 -0.25
N LEU A 38 -19.38 -11.85 0.17
CA LEU A 38 -20.74 -11.96 -0.37
C LEU A 38 -20.80 -11.52 -1.84
N ALA A 39 -20.06 -10.46 -2.20
CA ALA A 39 -19.96 -10.01 -3.59
C ALA A 39 -19.25 -11.05 -4.47
N LEU A 40 -18.21 -11.70 -3.95
CA LEU A 40 -17.51 -12.78 -4.65
C LEU A 40 -18.39 -14.02 -4.82
N ASP A 41 -19.12 -14.42 -3.79
CA ASP A 41 -20.06 -15.54 -3.86
C ASP A 41 -21.22 -15.24 -4.82
N GLY A 42 -21.73 -14.00 -4.81
CA GLY A 42 -22.72 -13.51 -5.76
C GLY A 42 -22.22 -13.53 -7.22
N PHE A 43 -20.96 -13.14 -7.45
CA PHE A 43 -20.31 -13.24 -8.77
C PHE A 43 -20.19 -14.70 -9.22
N LEU A 44 -19.72 -15.61 -8.36
CA LEU A 44 -19.64 -17.04 -8.69
C LEU A 44 -21.01 -17.65 -9.01
N ALA A 45 -22.04 -17.33 -8.22
CA ALA A 45 -23.40 -17.79 -8.47
C ALA A 45 -23.97 -17.22 -9.78
N SER A 46 -23.69 -15.95 -10.08
CA SER A 46 -24.06 -15.25 -11.31
C SER A 46 -23.39 -15.87 -12.55
N LEU A 47 -22.11 -16.22 -12.45
CA LEU A 47 -21.34 -16.85 -13.53
C LEU A 47 -21.89 -18.25 -13.87
N VAL A 48 -22.23 -19.03 -12.83
CA VAL A 48 -22.91 -20.33 -13.00
C VAL A 48 -24.28 -20.15 -13.66
N LEU A 49 -25.07 -19.15 -13.25
CA LEU A 49 -26.38 -18.88 -13.84
C LEU A 49 -26.28 -18.45 -15.32
N THR A 50 -25.29 -17.62 -15.65
CA THR A 50 -25.02 -17.14 -17.00
C THR A 50 -24.60 -18.30 -17.92
N PHE A 51 -23.88 -19.30 -17.39
CA PHE A 51 -23.53 -20.51 -18.14
C PHE A 51 -24.76 -21.37 -18.48
N PHE A 52 -25.79 -21.39 -17.63
CA PHE A 52 -27.04 -22.13 -17.89
C PHE A 52 -28.04 -21.34 -18.76
N PHE A 53 -28.00 -20.00 -18.74
CA PHE A 53 -28.92 -19.12 -19.47
C PHE A 53 -28.15 -18.14 -20.36
N LEU A 54 -27.52 -18.68 -21.41
CA LEU A 54 -26.62 -17.96 -22.32
C LEU A 54 -27.26 -16.79 -23.10
N ASP A 55 -28.59 -16.78 -23.27
CA ASP A 55 -29.27 -15.79 -24.14
C ASP A 55 -29.63 -14.46 -23.47
N ASN A 56 -29.43 -14.32 -22.15
CA ASN A 56 -29.95 -13.16 -21.43
C ASN A 56 -28.88 -12.08 -21.23
N LYS A 57 -28.91 -11.03 -22.07
CA LYS A 57 -27.99 -9.87 -22.00
C LYS A 57 -27.96 -9.19 -20.62
N ILE A 58 -29.05 -9.31 -19.86
CA ILE A 58 -29.18 -8.80 -18.48
C ILE A 58 -28.25 -9.54 -17.51
N LEU A 59 -28.02 -10.84 -17.71
CA LEU A 59 -27.14 -11.63 -16.83
C LEU A 59 -25.67 -11.24 -17.04
N ILE A 60 -25.27 -10.95 -18.29
CA ILE A 60 -23.91 -10.51 -18.62
C ILE A 60 -23.61 -9.15 -17.97
N THR A 61 -24.54 -8.18 -18.00
CA THR A 61 -24.34 -6.88 -17.35
C THR A 61 -24.35 -6.99 -15.83
N LEU A 62 -25.14 -7.90 -15.28
CA LEU A 62 -25.18 -8.17 -13.84
C LEU A 62 -23.85 -8.79 -13.35
N ASP A 63 -23.27 -9.72 -14.11
CA ASP A 63 -21.99 -10.34 -13.78
C ASP A 63 -20.84 -9.32 -13.76
N ALA A 64 -20.82 -8.42 -14.76
CA ALA A 64 -19.89 -7.30 -14.80
C ALA A 64 -20.07 -6.33 -13.62
N ALA A 65 -21.32 -6.07 -13.20
CA ALA A 65 -21.60 -5.21 -12.05
C ALA A 65 -21.13 -5.83 -10.73
N PHE A 66 -21.33 -7.14 -10.53
CA PHE A 66 -20.84 -7.86 -9.36
C PHE A 66 -19.31 -7.90 -9.32
N LEU A 67 -18.65 -8.16 -10.45
CA LEU A 67 -17.19 -8.13 -10.54
C LEU A 67 -16.64 -6.74 -10.19
N ALA A 68 -17.21 -5.68 -10.77
CA ALA A 68 -16.78 -4.31 -10.50
C ALA A 68 -16.98 -3.93 -9.02
N SER A 69 -18.11 -4.32 -8.43
CA SER A 69 -18.39 -4.09 -7.01
C SER A 69 -17.41 -4.84 -6.11
N PHE A 70 -17.07 -6.09 -6.45
CA PHE A 70 -16.08 -6.88 -5.73
C PHE A 70 -14.69 -6.24 -5.77
N VAL A 71 -14.22 -5.86 -6.97
CA VAL A 71 -12.90 -5.21 -7.13
C VAL A 71 -12.84 -3.91 -6.35
N PHE A 72 -13.90 -3.09 -6.41
CA PHE A 72 -14.00 -1.85 -5.66
C PHE A 72 -13.94 -2.09 -4.14
N LEU A 73 -14.72 -3.04 -3.63
CA LEU A 73 -14.73 -3.39 -2.20
C LEU A 73 -13.39 -3.93 -1.73
N ALA A 74 -12.75 -4.79 -2.51
CA ALA A 74 -11.44 -5.36 -2.18
C ALA A 74 -10.35 -4.28 -2.07
N LEU A 75 -10.33 -3.33 -3.02
CA LEU A 75 -9.40 -2.20 -2.99
C LEU A 75 -9.68 -1.26 -1.81
N PHE A 76 -10.95 -0.93 -1.58
CA PHE A 76 -11.38 -0.06 -0.49
C PHE A 76 -11.07 -0.66 0.89
N ASN A 77 -11.35 -1.94 1.08
CA ASN A 77 -11.03 -2.69 2.31
C ASN A 77 -9.50 -2.71 2.55
N GLY A 78 -8.72 -2.92 1.50
CA GLY A 78 -7.26 -2.90 1.57
C GLY A 78 -6.69 -1.56 2.04
N GLN A 79 -7.18 -0.45 1.48
CA GLN A 79 -6.66 0.88 1.75
C GLN A 79 -7.14 1.45 3.10
N TYR A 80 -8.44 1.33 3.40
CA TYR A 80 -9.06 1.92 4.59
C TYR A 80 -8.53 1.31 5.90
N PHE A 81 -8.45 -0.02 5.97
CA PHE A 81 -8.01 -0.69 7.21
C PHE A 81 -6.50 -0.70 7.41
N SER A 82 -5.72 -0.66 6.33
CA SER A 82 -4.26 -0.58 6.42
C SER A 82 -3.79 0.75 7.03
N TYR A 83 -4.51 1.84 6.79
CA TYR A 83 -4.19 3.15 7.36
C TYR A 83 -4.55 3.24 8.85
N GLY A 84 -5.75 2.78 9.22
CA GLY A 84 -6.21 2.79 10.61
C GLY A 84 -5.36 1.93 11.56
N ASP A 85 -4.88 0.77 11.09
CA ASP A 85 -4.01 -0.11 11.91
C ASP A 85 -2.63 0.52 12.19
N ARG A 86 -2.14 1.44 11.35
CA ARG A 86 -0.85 2.15 11.52
C ARG A 86 -0.94 3.26 12.55
N ILE A 87 -1.91 4.17 12.38
CA ILE A 87 -2.15 5.27 13.32
C ILE A 87 -2.27 4.73 14.74
N ARG A 88 -2.98 3.62 14.91
CA ARG A 88 -3.18 2.99 16.21
C ARG A 88 -1.91 2.43 16.84
N LYS A 89 -0.94 1.97 16.03
CA LYS A 89 0.37 1.52 16.55
C LYS A 89 1.21 2.70 16.99
N ASP A 90 1.20 3.77 16.21
CA ASP A 90 1.97 4.98 16.50
C ASP A 90 1.43 5.70 17.74
N GLU A 91 0.11 5.77 17.90
CA GLU A 91 -0.56 6.32 19.08
C GLU A 91 -0.23 5.52 20.34
N LYS A 92 -0.23 4.18 20.26
CA LYS A 92 0.18 3.32 21.39
C LYS A 92 1.63 3.56 21.78
N ASN A 93 2.54 3.69 20.81
CA ASN A 93 3.94 3.95 21.08
C ASN A 93 4.16 5.35 21.71
N ALA A 94 3.39 6.35 21.28
CA ALA A 94 3.40 7.68 21.88
C ALA A 94 2.96 7.67 23.35
N ILE A 95 1.87 6.95 23.67
CA ILE A 95 1.38 6.79 25.05
C ILE A 95 2.43 6.08 25.93
N LEU A 96 3.07 5.03 25.41
CA LEU A 96 4.13 4.31 26.13
C LEU A 96 5.35 5.19 26.43
N LEU A 97 5.69 6.11 25.53
CA LEU A 97 6.78 7.09 25.72
C LEU A 97 6.45 8.11 26.80
N GLU A 98 5.19 8.51 26.92
CA GLU A 98 4.71 9.43 27.96
C GLU A 98 4.66 8.77 29.34
N GLN A 99 4.31 7.48 29.40
CA GLN A 99 4.15 6.71 30.65
C GLN A 99 5.44 6.11 31.22
N THR A 100 6.60 6.28 30.56
CA THR A 100 7.88 5.68 31.01
C THR A 100 8.75 6.70 31.75
N PRO A 101 8.69 6.80 33.10
CA PRO A 101 9.54 7.69 33.87
C PRO A 101 10.96 7.12 33.98
N GLY A 102 11.92 7.70 33.27
CA GLY A 102 13.35 7.41 33.43
C GLY A 102 14.15 7.52 32.13
N THR A 103 15.30 8.19 32.18
CA THR A 103 16.08 8.57 30.99
C THR A 103 16.55 7.37 30.16
N LYS A 104 16.99 6.28 30.81
CA LYS A 104 17.52 5.09 30.10
C LYS A 104 16.44 4.24 29.43
N GLN A 105 15.32 4.00 30.11
CA GLN A 105 14.20 3.23 29.54
C GLN A 105 13.53 4.02 28.41
N ARG A 106 13.40 5.34 28.57
CA ARG A 106 12.90 6.23 27.53
C ARG A 106 13.81 6.27 26.29
N ILE A 107 15.13 6.36 26.45
CA ILE A 107 16.07 6.32 25.31
C ILE A 107 15.98 4.98 24.56
N LYS A 108 15.83 3.86 25.28
CA LYS A 108 15.62 2.55 24.66
C LYS A 108 14.31 2.52 23.86
N LEU A 109 13.22 3.04 24.43
CA LEU A 109 11.92 3.10 23.76
C LEU A 109 11.93 4.06 22.55
N GLU A 110 12.61 5.21 22.64
CA GLU A 110 12.82 6.14 21.52
C GLU A 110 13.61 5.48 20.38
N ARG A 111 14.65 4.69 20.74
CA ARG A 111 15.42 3.90 19.77
C ARG A 111 14.56 2.83 19.09
N ASP A 112 13.80 2.08 19.87
CA ASP A 112 12.92 1.02 19.35
C ASP A 112 11.82 1.61 18.46
N ASN A 113 11.28 2.79 18.81
CA ASN A 113 10.30 3.49 17.98
C ASN A 113 10.89 3.98 16.65
N ALA A 114 12.12 4.54 16.67
CA ALA A 114 12.81 4.95 15.45
C ALA A 114 13.12 3.74 14.53
N LEU A 115 13.54 2.61 15.11
CA LEU A 115 13.74 1.37 14.37
C LEU A 115 12.43 0.83 13.79
N ASN A 116 11.34 0.85 14.57
CA ASN A 116 10.01 0.46 14.11
C ASN A 116 9.52 1.34 12.97
N TYR A 117 9.73 2.66 13.05
CA TYR A 117 9.39 3.59 11.97
C TYR A 117 10.14 3.22 10.68
N CYS A 118 11.46 3.04 10.75
CA CYS A 118 12.26 2.62 9.60
C CYS A 118 11.78 1.26 9.05
N GLN A 119 11.45 0.30 9.92
CA GLN A 119 10.94 -1.00 9.51
C GLN A 119 9.57 -0.91 8.82
N GLN A 120 8.68 -0.04 9.30
CA GLN A 120 7.40 0.19 8.64
C GLN A 120 7.61 0.75 7.22
N LEU A 121 8.53 1.70 7.05
CA LEU A 121 8.88 2.22 5.73
C LEU A 121 9.47 1.13 4.82
N ILE A 122 10.38 0.29 5.34
CA ILE A 122 10.94 -0.85 4.61
C ILE A 122 9.83 -1.81 4.17
N ASP A 123 8.91 -2.17 5.06
CA ASP A 123 7.80 -3.07 4.77
C ASP A 123 6.88 -2.48 3.70
N ASP A 124 6.63 -1.18 3.74
CA ASP A 124 5.82 -0.45 2.77
C ASP A 124 6.43 -0.48 1.38
N TYR A 125 7.69 -0.07 1.26
CA TYR A 125 8.37 -0.09 -0.02
C TYR A 125 8.58 -1.52 -0.54
N SER A 126 8.79 -2.49 0.35
CA SER A 126 8.87 -3.91 -0.03
C SER A 126 7.53 -4.45 -0.55
N LYS A 127 6.41 -4.03 0.05
CA LYS A 127 5.06 -4.37 -0.42
C LYS A 127 4.75 -3.69 -1.75
N THR A 128 5.06 -2.41 -1.89
CA THR A 128 4.94 -1.65 -3.15
C THR A 128 5.75 -2.31 -4.27
N ARG A 129 7.01 -2.69 -4.00
CA ARG A 129 7.87 -3.44 -4.95
C ARG A 129 7.20 -4.73 -5.41
N LYS A 130 6.70 -5.55 -4.49
CA LYS A 130 6.05 -6.84 -4.81
C LYS A 130 4.77 -6.63 -5.62
N ASN A 131 3.94 -5.66 -5.23
CA ASN A 131 2.69 -5.35 -5.91
C ASN A 131 2.95 -4.83 -7.32
N ALA A 132 3.83 -3.84 -7.49
CA ALA A 132 4.18 -3.29 -8.81
C ALA A 132 4.70 -4.38 -9.75
N ARG A 133 5.58 -5.26 -9.25
CA ARG A 133 6.09 -6.41 -10.02
C ARG A 133 4.99 -7.40 -10.40
N ASN A 134 4.11 -7.75 -9.46
CA ASN A 134 3.00 -8.67 -9.73
C ASN A 134 2.04 -8.06 -10.77
N PHE A 135 1.66 -6.79 -10.62
CA PHE A 135 0.81 -6.09 -11.59
C PHE A 135 1.45 -6.05 -12.97
N TYR A 136 2.74 -5.71 -13.06
CA TYR A 136 3.46 -5.69 -14.33
C TYR A 136 3.38 -7.04 -15.05
N TYR A 137 3.71 -8.13 -14.35
CA TYR A 137 3.65 -9.46 -14.97
C TYR A 137 2.23 -9.95 -15.25
N ILE A 138 1.25 -9.61 -14.40
CA ILE A 138 -0.16 -9.95 -14.64
C ILE A 138 -0.68 -9.22 -15.89
N LEU A 139 -0.45 -7.91 -15.99
CA LEU A 139 -0.82 -7.11 -17.15
C LEU A 139 -0.14 -7.65 -18.42
N GLN A 140 1.17 -7.91 -18.36
CA GLN A 140 1.91 -8.43 -19.50
C GLN A 140 1.42 -9.81 -19.95
N LEU A 141 1.18 -10.73 -18.99
CA LEU A 141 0.67 -12.06 -19.29
C LEU A 141 -0.75 -11.99 -19.86
N ALA A 142 -1.61 -11.14 -19.30
CA ALA A 142 -2.95 -10.90 -19.82
C ALA A 142 -2.88 -10.38 -21.26
N THR A 143 -2.06 -9.36 -21.53
CA THR A 143 -1.88 -8.81 -22.90
C THR A 143 -1.41 -9.88 -23.89
N ILE A 144 -0.47 -10.75 -23.49
CA ILE A 144 -0.01 -11.87 -24.34
C ILE A 144 -1.13 -12.87 -24.61
N ILE A 145 -1.89 -13.26 -23.58
CA ILE A 145 -3.00 -14.20 -23.72
C ILE A 145 -4.11 -13.60 -24.61
N PHE A 146 -4.56 -12.39 -24.32
CA PHE A 146 -5.61 -11.72 -25.09
C PHE A 146 -5.18 -11.51 -26.56
N SER A 147 -3.92 -11.12 -26.79
CA SER A 147 -3.36 -10.99 -28.14
C SER A 147 -3.23 -12.35 -28.86
N GLY A 148 -2.72 -13.38 -28.20
CA GLY A 148 -2.50 -14.70 -28.81
C GLY A 148 -3.80 -15.50 -29.07
N VAL A 149 -4.81 -15.31 -28.23
CA VAL A 149 -6.14 -15.92 -28.39
C VAL A 149 -6.92 -15.27 -29.54
N THR A 150 -6.65 -14.00 -29.85
CA THR A 150 -7.37 -13.23 -30.89
C THR A 150 -7.32 -13.89 -32.28
N PRO A 151 -6.15 -14.25 -32.86
CA PRO A 151 -6.11 -14.92 -34.17
C PRO A 151 -6.85 -16.25 -34.20
N VAL A 152 -6.76 -17.04 -33.12
CA VAL A 152 -7.45 -18.33 -32.98
C VAL A 152 -8.96 -18.10 -33.01
N LEU A 153 -9.43 -17.07 -32.32
CA LEU A 153 -10.83 -16.72 -32.29
C LEU A 153 -11.37 -16.20 -33.63
N VAL A 154 -10.59 -15.38 -34.33
CA VAL A 154 -10.92 -14.91 -35.69
C VAL A 154 -11.02 -16.08 -36.68
N LEU A 155 -10.23 -17.13 -36.48
CA LEU A 155 -10.32 -18.37 -37.27
C LEU A 155 -11.59 -19.16 -36.94
N VAL A 156 -11.92 -19.30 -35.64
CA VAL A 156 -13.12 -20.01 -35.17
C VAL A 156 -14.41 -19.31 -35.58
N ASP A 157 -14.45 -17.97 -35.59
CA ASP A 157 -15.57 -17.18 -36.09
C ASP A 157 -15.86 -17.45 -37.58
N LYS A 158 -14.81 -17.68 -38.39
CA LYS A 158 -14.94 -18.07 -39.80
C LYS A 158 -15.40 -19.51 -40.03
N LEU A 159 -15.44 -20.35 -38.99
CA LEU A 159 -15.91 -21.74 -39.07
C LEU A 159 -17.43 -21.88 -38.94
N ASP A 160 -18.17 -20.76 -38.86
CA ASP A 160 -19.64 -20.69 -38.89
C ASP A 160 -20.32 -21.71 -37.96
N ILE A 161 -19.85 -21.76 -36.71
CA ILE A 161 -20.29 -22.73 -35.68
C ILE A 161 -21.69 -22.38 -35.12
N GLY A 162 -22.38 -21.37 -35.68
CA GLY A 162 -23.79 -21.07 -35.38
C GLY A 162 -24.06 -20.54 -33.97
N ALA A 163 -23.03 -20.24 -33.18
CA ALA A 163 -23.17 -19.66 -31.85
C ALA A 163 -22.99 -18.13 -31.92
N GLU A 164 -24.09 -17.38 -32.02
CA GLU A 164 -24.09 -15.90 -32.06
C GLU A 164 -23.34 -15.26 -30.87
N TRP A 165 -23.20 -16.00 -29.76
CA TRP A 165 -22.44 -15.59 -28.58
C TRP A 165 -20.91 -15.69 -28.73
N ILE A 166 -20.36 -16.14 -29.85
CA ILE A 166 -18.89 -16.15 -30.07
C ILE A 166 -18.46 -14.99 -30.99
N ASN A 167 -19.38 -14.43 -31.78
CA ASN A 167 -19.07 -13.45 -32.83
C ASN A 167 -18.58 -12.09 -32.30
N TRP A 168 -18.88 -11.75 -31.04
CA TRP A 168 -18.46 -10.48 -30.41
C TRP A 168 -17.08 -10.59 -29.73
N LEU A 169 -16.63 -11.81 -29.50
CA LEU A 169 -15.41 -12.13 -28.76
C LEU A 169 -14.12 -11.71 -29.51
N PRO A 170 -14.02 -11.84 -30.86
CA PRO A 170 -12.89 -11.34 -31.65
C PRO A 170 -12.71 -9.81 -31.63
N VAL A 171 -13.74 -9.04 -31.26
CA VAL A 171 -13.68 -7.57 -31.21
C VAL A 171 -13.26 -7.08 -29.81
N ILE A 172 -13.70 -7.77 -28.75
CA ILE A 172 -13.40 -7.39 -27.38
C ILE A 172 -11.98 -7.74 -26.96
N PHE A 173 -11.46 -8.90 -27.37
CA PHE A 173 -10.11 -9.34 -26.99
C PHE A 173 -9.01 -8.35 -27.42
N PRO A 174 -9.01 -7.83 -28.68
CA PRO A 174 -8.10 -6.75 -29.09
C PRO A 174 -8.28 -5.45 -28.30
N ALA A 175 -9.52 -5.05 -28.02
CA ALA A 175 -9.80 -3.82 -27.28
C ALA A 175 -9.27 -3.90 -25.84
N VAL A 176 -9.51 -5.04 -25.17
CA VAL A 176 -8.98 -5.31 -23.82
C VAL A 176 -7.45 -5.38 -23.84
N ALA A 177 -6.85 -6.07 -24.81
CA ALA A 177 -5.39 -6.14 -24.95
C ALA A 177 -4.77 -4.74 -25.15
N SER A 178 -5.40 -3.88 -25.95
CA SER A 178 -4.93 -2.51 -26.19
C SER A 178 -5.01 -1.64 -24.93
N ILE A 179 -6.09 -1.78 -24.15
CA ILE A 179 -6.21 -1.10 -22.85
C ILE A 179 -5.14 -1.60 -21.87
N LEU A 180 -4.94 -2.92 -21.76
CA LEU A 180 -3.93 -3.49 -20.88
C LEU A 180 -2.51 -3.10 -21.29
N ALA A 181 -2.24 -3.04 -22.59
CA ALA A 181 -0.98 -2.55 -23.13
C ALA A 181 -0.77 -1.07 -22.79
N SER A 182 -1.78 -0.22 -23.03
CA SER A 182 -1.76 1.19 -22.66
C SER A 182 -1.54 1.39 -21.17
N VAL A 183 -2.26 0.67 -20.29
CA VAL A 183 -2.04 0.71 -18.85
C VAL A 183 -0.61 0.26 -18.49
N GLY A 184 -0.11 -0.81 -19.12
CA GLY A 184 1.24 -1.32 -18.90
C GLY A 184 2.35 -0.35 -19.32
N THR A 185 2.12 0.48 -20.34
CA THR A 185 3.06 1.51 -20.80
C THR A 185 2.89 2.82 -20.05
N SER A 186 1.66 3.24 -19.75
CA SER A 186 1.33 4.51 -19.10
C SER A 186 1.68 4.54 -17.61
N PHE A 187 1.80 3.38 -16.96
CA PHE A 187 2.31 3.29 -15.60
C PHE A 187 3.73 2.68 -15.65
N PRO A 188 4.78 3.44 -15.29
CA PRO A 188 6.16 2.93 -15.27
C PRO A 188 6.38 2.03 -14.04
N LEU A 189 5.59 0.95 -13.95
CA LEU A 189 5.64 -0.05 -12.87
C LEU A 189 7.05 -0.62 -12.74
N GLU A 190 7.80 -0.67 -13.84
CA GLU A 190 9.21 -1.07 -13.87
C GLU A 190 10.11 -0.14 -13.04
N ASN A 191 10.00 1.16 -13.27
CA ASN A 191 10.75 2.16 -12.52
C ASN A 191 10.29 2.17 -11.05
N GLN A 192 8.99 2.02 -10.81
CA GLN A 192 8.46 1.97 -9.44
C GLN A 192 9.03 0.82 -8.61
N TRP A 193 9.14 -0.40 -9.16
CA TRP A 193 9.72 -1.51 -8.39
C TRP A 193 11.24 -1.36 -8.20
N LYS A 194 11.97 -0.84 -9.20
CA LYS A 194 13.42 -0.59 -9.12
C LYS A 194 13.74 0.47 -8.07
N THR A 195 13.03 1.59 -8.11
CA THR A 195 13.18 2.68 -7.14
C THR A 195 12.80 2.20 -5.74
N ALA A 196 11.68 1.48 -5.58
CA ALA A 196 11.31 0.89 -4.30
C ALA A 196 12.38 -0.10 -3.77
N ASN A 197 13.04 -0.86 -4.65
CA ASN A 197 14.13 -1.76 -4.25
C ASN A 197 15.35 -0.99 -3.73
N ASN A 198 15.77 0.05 -4.45
CA ASN A 198 16.90 0.90 -4.03
C ASN A 198 16.63 1.55 -2.66
N ILE A 199 15.40 2.01 -2.44
CA ILE A 199 15.00 2.61 -1.16
C ILE A 199 15.03 1.59 -0.03
N VAL A 200 14.48 0.39 -0.24
CA VAL A 200 14.56 -0.69 0.75
C VAL A 200 16.01 -0.98 1.10
N GLU A 201 16.88 -1.14 0.11
CA GLU A 201 18.31 -1.41 0.33
C GLU A 201 18.99 -0.25 1.09
N ASN A 202 18.69 1.00 0.74
CA ASN A 202 19.25 2.18 1.41
C ASN A 202 18.76 2.29 2.86
N LEU A 203 17.47 2.08 3.11
CA LEU A 203 16.88 2.07 4.45
C LEU A 203 17.41 0.91 5.31
N GLU A 204 17.55 -0.29 4.74
CA GLU A 204 18.16 -1.44 5.41
C GLU A 204 19.62 -1.17 5.76
N ALA A 205 20.38 -0.55 4.85
CA ALA A 205 21.76 -0.16 5.10
C ALA A 205 21.85 0.89 6.23
N GLU A 206 20.99 1.90 6.24
CA GLU A 206 20.94 2.90 7.33
C GLU A 206 20.49 2.28 8.65
N GLN A 207 19.52 1.36 8.65
CA GLN A 207 19.11 0.62 9.84
C GLN A 207 20.28 -0.20 10.40
N GLN A 208 21.01 -0.93 9.55
CA GLN A 208 22.18 -1.70 9.96
C GLN A 208 23.30 -0.80 10.49
N LYS A 209 23.59 0.34 9.83
CA LYS A 209 24.57 1.33 10.32
C LYS A 209 24.20 1.85 11.71
N PHE A 210 22.91 2.12 11.95
CA PHE A 210 22.42 2.59 13.24
C PHE A 210 22.45 1.50 14.33
N ILE A 211 22.14 0.25 13.99
CA ILE A 211 22.26 -0.89 14.91
C ILE A 211 23.72 -1.13 15.30
N LEU A 212 24.61 -1.14 14.31
CA LEU A 212 26.07 -1.31 14.48
C LEU A 212 26.74 -0.10 15.14
N GLY A 213 26.03 1.02 15.28
CA GLY A 213 26.53 2.24 15.89
C GLY A 213 27.56 2.99 15.04
N ILE A 214 27.61 2.75 13.72
CA ILE A 214 28.57 3.38 12.79
C ILE A 214 27.97 4.69 12.22
N THR A 215 27.06 5.34 12.95
CA THR A 215 26.53 6.65 12.57
C THR A 215 27.63 7.70 12.67
N GLN A 216 27.67 8.62 11.71
CA GLN A 216 28.73 9.61 11.45
C GLN A 216 29.09 10.53 12.64
N ASP A 217 28.27 10.52 13.71
CA ASP A 217 28.50 11.20 14.98
C ASP A 217 29.40 10.43 15.97
N ASN A 218 29.91 9.26 15.59
CA ASN A 218 30.91 8.51 16.37
C ASN A 218 32.34 9.05 16.20
N VAL A 219 32.53 10.14 15.44
CA VAL A 219 33.81 10.85 15.41
C VAL A 219 34.03 11.50 16.77
N LEU A 220 34.95 10.90 17.52
CA LEU A 220 35.67 11.50 18.64
C LEU A 220 35.96 12.98 18.34
N ASP A 221 35.33 13.92 19.05
CA ASP A 221 35.89 15.26 19.38
C ASP A 221 34.81 16.22 19.91
N LEU A 222 34.10 15.82 20.96
CA LEU A 222 33.30 16.78 21.75
C LEU A 222 33.66 16.62 23.24
N PRO A 223 34.27 17.65 23.86
CA PRO A 223 34.48 17.66 25.29
C PRO A 223 33.09 17.77 25.94
N ASP A 224 32.81 16.87 26.87
CA ASP A 224 31.73 17.01 27.84
C ASP A 224 30.29 16.76 27.36
N LYS A 225 29.99 15.55 26.87
CA LYS A 225 28.61 15.06 26.72
C LYS A 225 28.46 13.63 27.25
N THR A 226 27.65 13.47 28.29
CA THR A 226 27.21 12.19 28.86
C THR A 226 26.77 11.22 27.76
N SER A 227 26.98 9.91 27.96
CA SER A 227 26.62 8.86 26.98
C SER A 227 25.15 8.94 26.50
N GLU A 228 24.26 9.47 27.33
CA GLU A 228 22.84 9.68 27.02
C GLU A 228 22.58 10.76 25.96
N THR A 229 23.31 11.88 26.00
CA THR A 229 23.14 12.96 25.00
C THR A 229 23.67 12.55 23.63
N ARG A 230 24.71 11.69 23.59
CA ARG A 230 25.20 11.08 22.35
C ARG A 230 24.18 10.12 21.75
N GLN A 231 23.55 9.27 22.57
CA GLN A 231 22.51 8.34 22.11
C GLN A 231 21.28 9.06 21.56
N LYS A 232 20.78 10.11 22.25
CA LYS A 232 19.66 10.92 21.75
C LYS A 232 19.97 11.60 20.42
N ARG A 233 21.18 12.14 20.26
CA ARG A 233 21.61 12.76 19.00
C ARG A 233 21.71 11.75 17.86
N ALA A 234 22.24 10.55 18.12
CA ALA A 234 22.29 9.47 17.14
C ALA A 234 20.89 9.07 16.66
N ILE A 235 19.90 8.99 17.57
CA ILE A 235 18.49 8.72 17.22
C ILE A 235 17.94 9.83 16.31
N VAL A 236 18.13 11.10 16.67
CA VAL A 236 17.65 12.24 15.86
C VAL A 236 18.28 12.26 14.47
N ASN A 237 19.60 12.06 14.37
CA ASN A 237 20.30 12.02 13.08
C ASN A 237 19.81 10.86 12.21
N PHE A 238 19.57 9.69 12.81
CA PHE A 238 19.00 8.54 12.11
C PHE A 238 17.60 8.84 11.57
N VAL A 239 16.71 9.39 12.41
CA VAL A 239 15.35 9.77 11.99
C VAL A 239 15.39 10.81 10.88
N ASN A 240 16.26 11.83 10.99
CA ASN A 240 16.43 12.84 9.95
C ASN A 240 16.92 12.22 8.64
N LYS A 241 17.85 11.27 8.68
CA LYS A 241 18.36 10.59 7.47
C LYS A 241 17.29 9.73 6.81
N VAL A 242 16.54 8.96 7.60
CA VAL A 242 15.39 8.18 7.10
C VAL A 242 14.34 9.11 6.48
N ASN A 243 14.06 10.25 7.12
CA ASN A 243 13.11 11.22 6.60
C ASN A 243 13.62 11.91 5.32
N GLU A 244 14.91 12.20 5.23
CA GLU A 244 15.53 12.74 4.01
C GLU A 244 15.38 11.76 2.83
N ILE A 245 15.65 10.46 3.05
CA ILE A 245 15.45 9.41 2.04
C ILE A 245 13.97 9.34 1.63
N HIS A 246 13.05 9.43 2.59
CA HIS A 246 11.62 9.42 2.31
C HIS A 246 11.16 10.66 1.52
N LEU A 247 11.61 11.85 1.91
CA LEU A 247 11.26 13.11 1.23
C LEU A 247 11.81 13.17 -0.20
N GLN A 248 13.05 12.73 -0.41
CA GLN A 248 13.64 12.63 -1.75
C GLN A 248 12.80 11.74 -2.65
N GLN A 249 12.23 10.66 -2.11
CA GLN A 249 11.35 9.78 -2.88
C GLN A 249 10.02 10.42 -3.23
N VAL A 250 9.36 11.09 -2.27
CA VAL A 250 8.08 11.78 -2.53
C VAL A 250 8.28 12.86 -3.60
N GLN A 251 9.40 13.58 -3.56
CA GLN A 251 9.76 14.56 -4.58
C GLN A 251 10.07 13.93 -5.94
N ALA A 252 10.81 12.82 -5.97
CA ALA A 252 11.08 12.10 -7.21
C ALA A 252 9.79 11.54 -7.85
N GLN A 253 8.80 11.14 -7.04
CA GLN A 253 7.49 10.74 -7.55
C GLN A 253 6.70 11.92 -8.12
N ALA A 254 6.69 13.06 -7.43
CA ALA A 254 6.03 14.27 -7.93
C ALA A 254 6.62 14.75 -9.28
N GLN A 255 7.95 14.71 -9.43
CA GLN A 255 8.61 15.09 -10.69
C GLN A 255 8.29 14.16 -11.87
N ILE A 256 8.09 12.86 -11.59
CA ILE A 256 7.66 11.89 -12.63
C ILE A 256 6.21 12.16 -13.05
N GLU A 257 5.39 12.65 -12.12
CA GLU A 257 3.99 13.01 -12.38
C GLU A 257 3.91 14.30 -13.21
N GLU A 258 4.67 15.33 -12.84
CA GLU A 258 4.80 16.60 -13.58
C GLU A 258 5.33 16.38 -15.00
N ALA A 259 6.41 15.61 -15.17
CA ALA A 259 6.99 15.33 -16.50
C ALA A 259 6.01 14.58 -17.43
N LYS A 260 5.10 13.79 -16.85
CA LYS A 260 4.08 13.06 -17.61
C LYS A 260 2.92 13.96 -18.00
N GLU A 261 2.57 14.95 -17.17
CA GLU A 261 1.59 15.98 -17.53
C GLU A 261 2.11 16.85 -18.68
N GLU A 262 3.40 17.22 -18.66
CA GLU A 262 4.04 17.99 -19.74
C GLU A 262 4.13 17.23 -21.07
N GLU A 263 4.49 15.93 -21.07
CA GLU A 263 4.51 15.11 -22.30
C GLU A 263 3.11 14.96 -22.94
N LEU A 264 2.05 14.93 -22.13
CA LEU A 264 0.67 14.84 -22.62
C LEU A 264 0.19 16.18 -23.22
N GLU A 265 0.65 17.31 -22.70
CA GLU A 265 0.34 18.63 -23.24
C GLU A 265 1.07 18.93 -24.56
N GLU A 266 2.29 18.40 -24.75
CA GLU A 266 3.03 18.53 -26.02
C GLU A 266 2.49 17.63 -27.15
N GLU A 267 1.92 16.45 -26.83
CA GLU A 267 1.29 15.56 -27.83
C GLU A 267 -0.10 16.04 -28.30
N GLU A 268 -0.79 16.90 -27.53
CA GLU A 268 -2.09 17.48 -27.90
C GLU A 268 -2.00 18.82 -28.67
N SER A 269 -0.79 19.38 -28.86
CA SER A 269 -0.55 20.66 -29.57
C SER A 269 -0.08 20.50 -31.01
#